data_AF-K3VP13-F1
#
_entry.id   AF-K3VP13-F1
#
_cell.length_a   1.000
_cell.length_b   1.000
_cell.length_c   1.000
_cell.angle_alpha   90.00
_cell.angle_beta   90.00
_cell.angle_gamma   90.00
#
_symmetry.space_group_name_H-M   'P 1'
#
loop_
_entity.id
_entity.type
_entity.pdbx_description
1 polymer ?
#
loop_
_entity_poly.entity_id
_entity_poly.type
_entity_poly.pdbx_seq_one_letter_code
_entity_poly.pdbx_strand_id
1 'polypeptide(L)'
;MSQQEDRVKESGNQMLLDIESRIAKGVNEAREDLKAVTKHEKRVMELHQNENEDKTALLNEISRQKTMIEALQRTFEEELKATVSERTKQNIRDIKTADNSMGLTGFINTDKEEAKVDQNISQIYTDGDSVSVTGMAKNIDIVAMLSLMKSSKK
;
A
#
# COMPACT_ATOMS: atom_id res chain seq x y z
N MET A 1 -25.83 -23.98 -6.73
CA MET A 1 -25.63 -23.01 -5.63
C MET A 1 -26.87 -22.14 -5.56
N SER A 2 -27.33 -21.83 -4.35
CA SER A 2 -28.60 -21.16 -4.10
C SER A 2 -28.46 -19.64 -4.29
N GLN A 3 -29.46 -18.98 -4.89
CA GLN A 3 -29.50 -17.50 -5.00
C GLN A 3 -29.34 -16.78 -3.65
N GLN A 4 -29.58 -17.47 -2.54
CA GLN A 4 -29.42 -16.95 -1.19
C GLN A 4 -27.94 -16.91 -0.74
N GLU A 5 -27.12 -17.88 -1.17
CA GLU A 5 -25.68 -17.92 -0.86
C GLU A 5 -24.92 -16.82 -1.60
N ASP A 6 -25.31 -16.54 -2.84
CA ASP A 6 -24.68 -15.50 -3.66
C ASP A 6 -24.96 -14.10 -3.10
N ARG A 7 -26.19 -13.83 -2.62
CA ARG A 7 -26.55 -12.55 -1.98
C ARG A 7 -25.82 -12.31 -0.66
N VAL A 8 -25.61 -13.37 0.14
CA VAL A 8 -24.86 -13.26 1.41
C VAL A 8 -23.39 -12.94 1.14
N LYS A 9 -22.78 -13.59 0.13
CA LYS A 9 -21.41 -13.28 -0.30
C LYS A 9 -21.26 -11.86 -0.84
N GLU A 10 -22.22 -11.40 -1.63
CA GLU A 10 -22.21 -10.04 -2.18
C GLU A 10 -22.32 -8.98 -1.07
N SER A 11 -23.21 -9.20 -0.10
CA SER A 11 -23.34 -8.34 1.08
C SER A 11 -22.06 -8.31 1.93
N GLY A 12 -21.40 -9.46 2.13
CA GLY A 12 -20.13 -9.54 2.84
C GLY A 12 -19.01 -8.78 2.13
N ASN A 13 -18.91 -8.94 0.80
CA ASN A 13 -17.93 -8.22 -0.01
C ASN A 13 -18.16 -6.70 0.02
N GLN A 14 -19.43 -6.27 0.00
CA GLN A 14 -19.77 -4.85 0.09
C GLN A 14 -19.39 -4.25 1.44
N MET A 15 -19.56 -5.02 2.53
CA MET A 15 -19.13 -4.61 3.87
C MET A 15 -17.59 -4.50 3.97
N LEU A 16 -16.86 -5.45 3.39
CA LEU A 16 -15.39 -5.39 3.33
C LEU A 16 -14.91 -4.17 2.53
N LEU A 17 -15.56 -3.82 1.43
CA LEU A 17 -15.24 -2.61 0.65
C LEU A 17 -15.47 -1.31 1.44
N ASP A 18 -16.53 -1.23 2.24
CA ASP A 18 -16.77 -0.07 3.11
C ASP A 18 -15.68 0.06 4.18
N ILE A 19 -15.30 -1.06 4.81
CA ILE A 19 -14.21 -1.12 5.79
C ILE A 19 -12.89 -0.71 5.13
N GLU A 20 -12.54 -1.26 3.97
CA GLU A 20 -11.34 -0.89 3.20
C GLU A 20 -11.30 0.62 2.92
N SER A 21 -12.41 1.21 2.47
CA SER A 21 -12.52 2.64 2.20
C SER A 21 -12.24 3.48 3.46
N ARG A 22 -12.81 3.08 4.60
CA ARG A 22 -12.62 3.76 5.89
C ARG A 22 -11.19 3.65 6.41
N ILE A 23 -10.58 2.47 6.31
CA ILE A 23 -9.18 2.28 6.72
C ILE A 23 -8.24 3.06 5.79
N ALA A 24 -8.47 3.02 4.48
CA ALA A 24 -7.69 3.80 3.51
C ALA A 24 -7.77 5.31 3.77
N LYS A 25 -8.94 5.80 4.20
CA LYS A 25 -9.07 7.18 4.68
C LYS A 25 -8.18 7.43 5.90
N GLY A 26 -8.17 6.53 6.88
CA GLY A 26 -7.29 6.62 8.06
C GLY A 26 -5.79 6.65 7.72
N VAL A 27 -5.35 5.82 6.77
CA VAL A 27 -3.96 5.86 6.26
C VAL A 27 -3.63 7.24 5.68
N ASN A 28 -4.52 7.80 4.86
CA ASN A 28 -4.31 9.10 4.25
C ASN A 28 -4.31 10.23 5.29
N GLU A 29 -5.21 10.20 6.26
CA GLU A 29 -5.26 11.17 7.37
C GLU A 29 -3.97 11.14 8.18
N ALA A 30 -3.51 9.95 8.60
CA ALA A 30 -2.26 9.80 9.34
C ALA A 30 -1.04 10.30 8.54
N ARG A 31 -1.05 10.10 7.21
CA ARG A 31 0.01 10.61 6.33
C ARG A 31 0.01 12.14 6.25
N GLU A 32 -1.16 12.78 6.19
CA GLU A 32 -1.26 14.24 6.21
C GLU A 32 -0.86 14.81 7.57
N ASP A 33 -1.25 14.17 8.67
CA ASP A 33 -0.82 14.54 10.03
C ASP A 33 0.70 14.45 10.19
N LEU A 34 1.32 13.39 9.66
CA LEU A 34 2.78 13.24 9.68
C LEU A 34 3.49 14.38 8.93
N LYS A 35 2.96 14.79 7.78
CA LYS A 35 3.47 15.95 7.02
C LYS A 35 3.31 17.24 7.82
N ALA A 36 2.16 17.44 8.46
CA ALA A 36 1.89 18.62 9.28
C ALA A 36 2.87 18.69 10.48
N VAL A 37 3.04 17.59 11.22
CA VAL A 37 3.98 17.50 12.35
C VAL A 37 5.42 17.74 11.89
N THR A 38 5.84 17.17 10.76
CA THR A 38 7.18 17.41 10.19
C THR A 38 7.38 18.89 9.81
N LYS A 39 6.34 19.56 9.31
CA LYS A 39 6.38 21.01 9.03
C LYS A 39 6.49 21.83 10.32
N HIS A 40 5.80 21.43 11.39
CA HIS A 40 5.90 22.07 12.70
C HIS A 40 7.28 21.88 13.33
N GLU A 41 7.84 20.66 13.26
CA GLU A 41 9.20 20.33 13.69
C GLU A 41 10.22 21.30 13.06
N LYS A 42 10.16 21.47 11.74
CA LYS A 42 11.04 22.39 11.00
C LYS A 42 10.92 23.83 11.49
N ARG A 43 9.69 24.34 11.69
CA ARG A 43 9.44 25.69 12.19
C ARG A 43 10.02 25.91 13.59
N VAL A 44 9.87 24.92 14.47
CA VAL A 44 10.43 25.01 15.84
C VAL A 44 11.95 25.00 15.80
N MET A 45 12.57 24.20 14.93
CA MET A 45 14.03 24.21 14.74
C MET A 45 14.55 25.58 14.28
N GLU A 46 13.78 26.33 13.48
CA GLU A 46 14.12 27.66 12.97
C GLU A 46 13.99 28.80 14.03
N LEU A 47 13.39 28.56 15.20
CA LEU A 47 13.29 29.55 16.29
C LEU A 47 14.66 29.90 16.90
N HIS A 48 14.86 31.16 17.31
CA HIS A 48 16.12 31.70 17.84
C HIS A 48 16.59 31.00 19.15
N GLN A 49 17.91 30.96 19.37
CA GLN A 49 18.58 30.21 20.46
C GLN A 49 18.27 30.65 21.89
N ASN A 50 17.64 31.81 22.11
CA ASN A 50 17.36 32.33 23.45
C ASN A 50 16.21 31.59 24.19
N GLU A 51 15.50 30.68 23.53
CA GLU A 51 14.38 29.89 24.09
C GLU A 51 14.75 28.41 24.26
N ASN A 52 15.98 28.12 24.71
CA ASN A 52 16.59 26.79 24.54
C ASN A 52 15.87 25.65 25.28
N GLU A 53 15.31 25.91 26.47
CA GLU A 53 14.61 24.89 27.27
C GLU A 53 13.19 24.60 26.71
N ASP A 54 12.40 25.65 26.47
CA ASP A 54 11.05 25.53 25.90
C ASP A 54 11.07 24.92 24.50
N LYS A 55 12.05 25.32 23.67
CA LYS A 55 12.28 24.73 22.34
C LYS A 55 12.58 23.23 22.42
N THR A 56 13.40 22.81 23.37
CA THR A 56 13.74 21.40 23.57
C THR A 56 12.52 20.60 24.03
N ALA A 57 11.73 21.14 24.96
CA ALA A 57 10.48 20.52 25.41
C ALA A 57 9.48 20.35 24.25
N LEU A 58 9.33 21.37 23.41
CA LEU A 58 8.46 21.33 22.23
C LEU A 58 8.92 20.30 21.19
N LEU A 59 10.23 20.22 20.90
CA LEU A 59 10.76 19.22 19.97
C LEU A 59 10.57 17.79 20.48
N ASN A 60 10.73 17.56 21.79
CA ASN A 60 10.47 16.26 22.40
C ASN A 60 9.00 15.84 22.25
N GLU A 61 8.06 16.77 22.48
CA GLU A 61 6.63 16.50 22.31
C GLU A 61 6.27 16.25 20.83
N ILE A 62 6.85 17.01 19.90
CA ILE A 62 6.70 16.79 18.46
C ILE A 62 7.20 15.39 18.07
N SER A 63 8.36 14.97 18.59
CA SER A 63 8.90 13.63 18.33
C SER A 63 7.98 12.52 18.88
N ARG A 64 7.37 12.75 20.05
CA ARG A 64 6.40 11.82 20.63
C ARG A 64 5.15 11.69 19.76
N GLN A 65 4.60 12.81 19.30
CA GLN A 65 3.43 12.84 18.40
C GLN A 65 3.73 12.17 17.07
N LYS A 66 4.90 12.44 16.48
CA LYS A 66 5.38 11.80 15.25
C LYS A 66 5.42 10.27 15.38
N THR A 67 6.00 9.78 16.48
CA THR A 67 6.06 8.34 16.77
C THR A 67 4.66 7.72 16.90
N MET A 68 3.72 8.44 17.54
CA MET A 68 2.33 7.99 17.69
C MET A 68 1.59 7.94 16.35
N ILE A 69 1.75 8.96 15.50
CA ILE A 69 1.16 9.00 14.15
C ILE A 69 1.73 7.88 13.27
N GLU A 70 3.04 7.66 13.31
CA GLU A 70 3.69 6.58 12.56
C GLU A 70 3.18 5.20 13.00
N ALA A 71 2.99 4.98 14.31
CA ALA A 71 2.41 3.75 14.82
C ALA A 71 0.96 3.56 14.34
N LEU A 72 0.14 4.62 14.40
CA LEU A 72 -1.23 4.59 13.91
C LEU A 72 -1.31 4.31 12.41
N GLN A 73 -0.46 4.96 11.61
CA GLN A 73 -0.37 4.73 10.17
C GLN A 73 -0.05 3.27 9.87
N ARG A 74 0.95 2.68 10.55
CA ARG A 74 1.30 1.26 10.37
C ARG A 74 0.14 0.33 10.68
N THR A 75 -0.58 0.58 11.77
CA THR A 75 -1.78 -0.21 12.12
C THR A 75 -2.82 -0.15 11.01
N PHE A 76 -3.15 1.05 10.49
CA PHE A 76 -4.10 1.16 9.39
C PHE A 76 -3.60 0.48 8.10
N GLU A 77 -2.31 0.56 7.80
CA GLU A 77 -1.73 -0.13 6.63
C GLU A 77 -1.81 -1.66 6.76
N GLU A 78 -1.54 -2.19 7.96
CA GLU A 78 -1.66 -3.62 8.27
C GLU A 78 -3.11 -4.10 8.19
N GLU A 79 -4.05 -3.35 8.77
CA GLU A 79 -5.49 -3.66 8.69
C GLU A 79 -5.99 -3.59 7.25
N LEU A 80 -5.62 -2.56 6.50
CA LEU A 80 -6.00 -2.42 5.09
C LEU A 80 -5.51 -3.62 4.28
N LYS A 81 -4.26 -4.03 4.50
CA LYS A 81 -3.68 -5.20 3.85
C LYS A 81 -4.43 -6.48 4.21
N ALA A 82 -4.80 -6.66 5.47
CA ALA A 82 -5.57 -7.81 5.93
C ALA A 82 -6.96 -7.85 5.28
N THR A 83 -7.71 -6.74 5.29
CA THR A 83 -9.05 -6.66 4.70
C THR A 83 -9.02 -6.91 3.19
N VAL A 84 -8.07 -6.28 2.47
CA VAL A 84 -7.88 -6.51 1.04
C VAL A 84 -7.53 -7.97 0.75
N SER A 85 -6.66 -8.57 1.56
CA SER A 85 -6.29 -9.99 1.40
C SER A 85 -7.49 -10.92 1.62
N GLU A 86 -8.33 -10.63 2.62
CA GLU A 86 -9.52 -11.42 2.92
C GLU A 86 -10.57 -11.33 1.80
N ARG A 87 -10.80 -10.12 1.27
CA ARG A 87 -11.76 -9.88 0.18
C ARG A 87 -11.28 -10.46 -1.14
N THR A 88 -10.02 -10.22 -1.48
CA THR A 88 -9.48 -10.60 -2.80
C THR A 88 -8.95 -12.03 -2.84
N LYS A 89 -8.79 -12.67 -1.67
CA LYS A 89 -8.07 -13.93 -1.52
C LYS A 89 -6.62 -13.87 -2.00
N GLN A 90 -6.03 -12.67 -2.06
CA GLN A 90 -4.63 -12.47 -2.45
C GLN A 90 -3.83 -11.90 -1.27
N ASN A 91 -2.96 -12.71 -0.69
CA ASN A 91 -1.92 -12.26 0.23
C ASN A 91 -0.64 -12.00 -0.57
N ILE A 92 -0.40 -10.74 -0.93
CA ILE A 92 0.78 -10.30 -1.68
C ILE A 92 1.67 -9.44 -0.76
N ARG A 93 2.95 -9.80 -0.62
CA ARG A 93 3.89 -9.08 0.26
C ARG A 93 5.32 -9.11 -0.24
N ASP A 94 6.14 -8.19 0.25
CA ASP A 94 7.60 -8.16 -0.01
C ASP A 94 7.94 -8.22 -1.51
N ILE A 95 7.26 -7.38 -2.30
CA ILE A 95 7.48 -7.23 -3.74
C ILE A 95 8.40 -6.02 -3.95
N LYS A 96 9.52 -6.22 -4.63
CA LYS A 96 10.48 -5.16 -4.91
C LYS A 96 10.92 -5.20 -6.38
N THR A 97 10.86 -4.04 -7.03
CA THR A 97 11.28 -3.86 -8.43
C THR A 97 12.37 -2.77 -8.47
N ALA A 98 13.49 -3.05 -9.12
CA ALA A 98 14.67 -2.19 -9.22
C ALA A 98 15.15 -2.06 -10.68
N ASP A 99 16.10 -1.16 -10.95
CA ASP A 99 16.79 -0.99 -12.24
C ASP A 99 15.91 -1.09 -13.49
N ASN A 100 15.04 -0.09 -13.69
CA ASN A 100 14.12 0.03 -14.83
C ASN A 100 13.39 -1.29 -15.17
N SER A 101 13.12 -2.10 -14.16
CA SER A 101 12.38 -3.36 -14.28
C SER A 101 10.87 -3.15 -14.11
N MET A 102 10.08 -4.15 -14.48
CA MET A 102 8.63 -4.14 -14.35
C MET A 102 8.12 -5.40 -13.64
N GLY A 103 7.28 -5.23 -12.62
CA GLY A 103 6.65 -6.35 -11.91
C GLY A 103 5.13 -6.26 -11.95
N LEU A 104 4.48 -7.34 -12.39
CA LEU A 104 3.04 -7.53 -12.29
C LEU A 104 2.77 -8.72 -11.35
N THR A 105 1.97 -8.49 -10.31
CA THR A 105 1.67 -9.53 -9.31
C THR A 105 0.18 -9.61 -9.01
N GLY A 106 -0.36 -10.83 -8.97
CA GLY A 106 -1.73 -11.13 -8.59
C GLY A 106 -2.58 -11.68 -9.72
N PHE A 107 -3.86 -11.33 -9.71
CA PHE A 107 -4.81 -11.52 -10.80
C PHE A 107 -4.67 -10.42 -11.86
N ILE A 108 -4.18 -10.78 -13.04
CA ILE A 108 -3.85 -9.83 -14.11
C ILE A 108 -4.63 -10.20 -15.37
N ASN A 109 -5.51 -9.30 -15.81
CA ASN A 109 -6.41 -9.51 -16.96
C ASN A 109 -7.26 -10.80 -16.86
N THR A 110 -7.63 -11.22 -15.64
CA THR A 110 -8.48 -12.40 -15.40
C THR A 110 -9.91 -11.99 -15.07
N ASP A 111 -10.88 -12.85 -15.41
CA ASP A 111 -12.29 -12.62 -15.09
C ASP A 111 -12.61 -12.95 -13.61
N LYS A 112 -13.68 -12.34 -13.05
CA LYS A 112 -14.11 -12.58 -11.67
C LYS A 112 -14.42 -14.05 -11.35
N GLU A 113 -14.89 -14.80 -12.35
CA GLU A 113 -15.18 -16.23 -12.27
C GLU A 113 -13.93 -17.09 -12.02
N GLU A 114 -12.76 -16.59 -12.43
CA GLU A 114 -11.47 -17.28 -12.40
C GLU A 114 -10.62 -16.87 -11.20
N ALA A 115 -10.94 -15.73 -10.58
CA ALA A 115 -10.35 -15.22 -9.35
C ALA A 115 -10.87 -15.94 -8.08
N LYS A 116 -11.00 -17.28 -8.14
CA LYS A 116 -11.50 -18.12 -7.03
C LYS A 116 -10.37 -18.84 -6.26
N VAL A 117 -9.12 -18.60 -6.64
CA VAL A 117 -7.95 -19.28 -6.07
C VAL A 117 -7.25 -18.38 -5.07
N ASP A 118 -7.05 -18.88 -3.86
CA ASP A 118 -6.25 -18.16 -2.86
C ASP A 118 -4.80 -18.04 -3.34
N GLN A 119 -4.29 -16.81 -3.45
CA GLN A 119 -2.91 -16.53 -3.83
C GLN A 119 -2.12 -16.09 -2.60
N ASN A 120 -0.99 -16.76 -2.36
CA ASN A 120 -0.01 -16.32 -1.38
C ASN A 120 1.31 -16.09 -2.11
N ILE A 121 1.60 -14.83 -2.42
CA ILE A 121 2.76 -14.42 -3.20
C ILE A 121 3.64 -13.55 -2.30
N SER A 122 4.88 -13.97 -2.10
CA SER A 122 5.81 -13.21 -1.29
C SER A 122 7.23 -13.25 -1.83
N GLN A 123 8.02 -12.25 -1.45
CA GLN A 123 9.47 -12.21 -1.69
C GLN A 123 9.83 -12.24 -3.18
N ILE A 124 9.14 -11.42 -3.97
CA ILE A 124 9.45 -11.26 -5.40
C ILE A 124 10.40 -10.08 -5.56
N TYR A 125 11.56 -10.34 -6.16
CA TYR A 125 12.54 -9.32 -6.49
C TYR A 125 12.80 -9.32 -7.99
N THR A 126 12.64 -8.17 -8.63
CA THR A 126 12.78 -7.98 -10.06
C THR A 126 13.77 -6.86 -10.34
N ASP A 127 14.85 -7.17 -11.06
CA ASP A 127 16.01 -6.30 -11.19
C ASP A 127 16.72 -6.46 -12.54
N GLY A 128 17.57 -5.51 -12.91
CA GLY A 128 18.41 -5.57 -14.11
C GLY A 128 17.63 -5.51 -15.42
N ASP A 129 16.77 -4.50 -15.60
CA ASP A 129 15.93 -4.31 -16.80
C ASP A 129 15.02 -5.51 -17.13
N SER A 130 14.50 -6.19 -16.11
CA SER A 130 13.72 -7.43 -16.26
C SER A 130 12.22 -7.23 -16.08
N VAL A 131 11.44 -8.22 -16.54
CA VAL A 131 9.99 -8.28 -16.36
C VAL A 131 9.63 -9.51 -15.55
N SER A 132 8.86 -9.34 -14.48
CA SER A 132 8.28 -10.44 -13.71
C SER A 132 6.75 -10.41 -13.78
N VAL A 133 6.15 -11.56 -14.03
CA VAL A 133 4.70 -11.77 -13.92
C VAL A 133 4.47 -12.91 -12.94
N THR A 134 3.77 -12.65 -11.84
CA THR A 134 3.58 -13.64 -10.76
C THR A 134 2.13 -13.69 -10.33
N GLY A 135 1.51 -14.88 -10.38
CA GLY A 135 0.10 -15.08 -10.09
C GLY A 135 -0.64 -15.65 -11.29
N MET A 136 -1.91 -15.29 -11.44
CA MET A 136 -2.75 -15.73 -12.55
C MET A 136 -2.88 -14.59 -13.55
N ALA A 137 -2.35 -14.81 -14.74
CA ALA A 137 -2.29 -13.80 -15.77
C ALA A 137 -2.84 -14.33 -17.10
N LYS A 138 -3.60 -13.49 -17.80
CA LYS A 138 -4.08 -13.77 -19.16
C LYS A 138 -3.72 -12.64 -20.11
N ASN A 139 -3.55 -12.98 -21.38
CA ASN A 139 -3.35 -12.00 -22.46
C ASN A 139 -2.25 -10.98 -22.14
N ILE A 140 -1.15 -11.43 -21.55
CA ILE A 140 0.02 -10.58 -21.26
C ILE A 140 1.00 -10.66 -22.42
N ASP A 141 1.32 -9.51 -22.99
CA ASP A 141 2.38 -9.36 -23.98
C ASP A 141 3.66 -8.84 -23.31
N ILE A 142 4.53 -9.78 -22.93
CA ILE A 142 5.82 -9.48 -22.31
C ILE A 142 6.74 -8.72 -23.29
N VAL A 143 6.60 -8.94 -24.60
CA VAL A 143 7.43 -8.27 -25.61
C VAL A 143 7.05 -6.79 -25.72
N ALA A 144 5.76 -6.48 -25.69
CA ALA A 144 5.28 -5.11 -25.60
C ALA A 144 5.77 -4.42 -24.31
N MET A 145 5.72 -5.12 -23.16
CA MET A 145 6.22 -4.60 -21.89
C MET A 145 7.72 -4.27 -21.95
N LEU A 146 8.54 -5.19 -22.45
CA LEU A 146 9.98 -4.96 -22.64
C LEU A 146 10.26 -3.81 -23.62
N SER A 147 9.44 -3.64 -24.65
CA SER A 147 9.58 -2.56 -25.62
C SER A 147 9.29 -1.19 -24.98
N LEU A 148 8.25 -1.11 -24.14
CA LEU A 148 7.94 0.10 -23.37
C LEU A 148 9.10 0.49 -22.44
N MET A 149 9.68 -0.48 -21.73
CA MET A 149 10.82 -0.24 -20.83
C MET A 149 12.09 0.22 -21.55
N LYS A 150 12.27 -0.16 -22.82
CA LYS A 150 13.38 0.31 -23.65
C LYS A 150 13.12 1.70 -24.22
N SER A 151 11.85 2.05 -24.49
CA SER A 151 11.48 3.38 -24.97
C SER A 151 11.55 4.47 -23.90
N SER A 152 11.39 4.13 -22.62
CA SER A 152 11.50 5.09 -21.50
C SER A 152 12.94 5.52 -21.18
N LYS A 153 13.94 4.88 -21.81
CA LYS A 153 15.37 5.20 -21.64
C LYS A 153 15.90 6.29 -22.60
N LYS A 154 15.06 6.86 -23.47
CA LYS A 154 15.42 7.96 -24.38
C LYS A 154 14.91 9.29 -23.83
#